data_AF-A0A935M9Y6-F1
#
_entry.id   AF-A0A935M9Y6-F1
#
_cell.length_a   1.000
_cell.length_b   1.000
_cell.length_c   1.000
_cell.angle_alpha   90.00
_cell.angle_beta   90.00
_cell.angle_gamma   90.00
#
_symmetry.space_group_name_H-M   'P 1'
#
loop_
_entity.id
_entity.type
_entity.pdbx_description
1 polymer ?
#
loop_
_entity_poly.entity_id
_entity_poly.type
_entity_poly.pdbx_seq_one_letter_code
_entity_poly.pdbx_strand_id
1 'polypeptide(L)'
;MKPFNTHFNMVTLFLACILNVKGQVPNIPILWLDAAVGISQNAANQVSEWKGKNNHNKVIQDIVANHATYIPASIRNLPAFRFICIQIKPILI
;
A
#
# COMPACT_ATOMS: atom_id res chain seq x y z
N MET A 1 19.22 -4.00 -46.49
CA MET A 1 18.70 -3.77 -45.12
C MET A 1 18.37 -2.29 -45.01
N LYS A 2 17.11 -1.92 -44.73
CA LYS A 2 16.70 -0.52 -44.55
C LYS A 2 17.12 -0.05 -43.15
N PRO A 3 17.65 1.17 -42.95
CA PRO A 3 17.92 1.68 -41.62
C PRO A 3 16.60 2.01 -40.92
N PHE A 4 16.40 1.41 -39.73
CA PHE A 4 15.32 1.77 -38.81
C PHE A 4 15.61 3.16 -38.22
N ASN A 5 14.97 4.18 -38.76
CA ASN A 5 15.02 5.52 -38.18
C ASN A 5 14.01 5.60 -37.02
N THR A 6 14.44 5.26 -35.81
CA THR A 6 13.59 5.33 -34.60
C THR A 6 13.84 6.64 -33.86
N HIS A 7 13.32 7.73 -34.41
CA HIS A 7 13.00 8.90 -33.59
C HIS A 7 11.74 8.58 -32.78
N PHE A 8 11.91 7.99 -31.59
CA PHE A 8 10.83 7.92 -30.62
C PHE A 8 10.49 9.35 -30.20
N ASN A 9 9.41 9.89 -30.76
CA ASN A 9 8.89 11.19 -30.36
C ASN A 9 8.52 11.10 -28.87
N MET A 10 9.14 11.96 -28.06
CA MET A 10 8.94 12.00 -26.60
C MET A 10 7.45 12.17 -26.25
N VAL A 11 6.68 12.81 -27.14
CA VAL A 11 5.22 12.94 -27.04
C VAL A 11 4.52 11.59 -27.18
N THR A 12 4.98 10.70 -28.06
CA THR A 12 4.42 9.35 -28.21
C THR A 12 4.70 8.48 -26.99
N LEU A 13 5.90 8.60 -26.38
CA LEU A 13 6.22 7.91 -25.14
C LEU A 13 5.37 8.44 -23.97
N PHE A 14 5.21 9.75 -23.87
CA PHE A 14 4.40 10.41 -22.86
C PHE A 14 2.90 10.03 -22.99
N LEU A 15 2.38 10.01 -24.22
CA LEU A 15 1.00 9.64 -24.49
C LEU A 15 0.76 8.14 -24.23
N ALA A 16 1.74 7.28 -24.54
CA ALA A 16 1.68 5.85 -24.18
C ALA A 16 1.71 5.65 -22.66
N CYS A 17 2.49 6.43 -21.91
CA CYS A 17 2.47 6.41 -20.45
C CYS A 17 1.10 6.80 -19.88
N ILE A 18 0.46 7.85 -20.40
CA ILE A 18 -0.86 8.31 -19.94
C ILE A 18 -1.97 7.33 -20.35
N LEU A 19 -1.95 6.81 -21.58
CA LEU A 19 -2.95 5.86 -22.07
C LEU A 19 -2.81 4.46 -21.46
N ASN A 20 -1.62 4.08 -20.97
CA ASN A 20 -1.44 2.86 -20.16
C ASN A 20 -2.01 2.99 -18.73
N VAL A 21 -2.37 4.20 -18.27
CA VAL A 21 -3.06 4.38 -16.98
C VAL A 21 -4.57 4.17 -17.11
N LYS A 22 -5.01 3.26 -17.99
CA LYS A 22 -6.38 2.71 -17.94
C LYS A 22 -6.58 1.71 -16.80
N GLY A 23 -5.56 1.46 -15.98
CA GLY A 23 -5.79 0.90 -14.66
C GLY A 23 -6.42 1.98 -13.79
N GLN A 24 -7.68 1.79 -13.40
CA GLN A 24 -8.27 2.52 -12.27
C GLN A 24 -7.21 2.65 -11.19
N VAL A 25 -6.67 3.86 -10.97
CA VAL A 25 -5.99 4.16 -9.72
C VAL A 25 -7.05 3.88 -8.68
N PRO A 26 -6.89 2.89 -7.79
CA PRO A 26 -7.86 2.67 -6.74
C PRO A 26 -7.93 3.99 -5.98
N ASN A 27 -9.05 4.71 -6.07
CA ASN A 27 -9.26 5.98 -5.37
C ASN A 27 -9.47 5.75 -3.87
N ILE A 28 -8.91 4.65 -3.37
CA ILE A 28 -8.88 4.25 -2.00
C ILE A 28 -7.62 4.88 -1.43
N PRO A 29 -7.72 5.86 -0.52
CA PRO A 29 -6.54 6.37 0.16
C PRO A 29 -5.88 5.23 0.93
N ILE A 30 -4.57 5.09 0.73
CA ILE A 30 -3.74 4.11 1.41
C ILE A 30 -2.81 4.87 2.34
N LEU A 31 -2.88 4.58 3.64
CA LEU A 31 -1.97 5.12 4.63
C LEU A 31 -0.83 4.13 4.86
N TRP A 32 0.40 4.61 4.68
CA TRP A 32 1.62 3.87 4.99
C TRP A 32 2.28 4.44 6.23
N LEU A 33 2.63 3.57 7.19
CA LEU A 33 3.32 3.95 8.41
C LEU A 33 4.55 3.06 8.59
N ASP A 34 5.67 3.63 9.02
CA ASP A 34 6.89 2.87 9.34
C ASP A 34 6.60 1.83 10.43
N ALA A 35 7.11 0.61 10.22
CA ALA A 35 6.94 -0.49 11.14
C ALA A 35 8.11 -0.59 12.11
N ALA A 36 8.05 0.26 13.14
CA ALA A 36 8.94 0.18 14.29
C ALA A 36 8.73 -1.13 15.09
N VAL A 37 9.71 -1.45 15.93
CA VAL A 37 9.69 -2.59 16.86
C VAL A 37 8.41 -2.63 17.71
N GLY A 38 7.96 -3.84 18.07
CA GLY A 38 6.83 -4.04 19.00
C GLY A 38 5.54 -4.57 18.37
N ILE A 39 5.56 -5.01 17.11
CA ILE A 39 4.38 -5.58 16.45
C ILE A 39 4.34 -7.10 16.50
N SER A 40 3.14 -7.65 16.50
CA SER A 40 2.90 -9.08 16.25
C SER A 40 1.92 -9.24 15.09
N GLN A 41 2.13 -10.30 14.31
CA GLN A 41 1.41 -10.55 13.07
C GLN A 41 0.73 -11.91 13.15
N ASN A 42 -0.40 -12.03 12.45
CA ASN A 42 -1.01 -13.33 12.18
C ASN A 42 -0.29 -14.05 11.01
N ALA A 43 -0.71 -15.29 10.71
CA ALA A 43 -0.14 -16.10 9.63
C ALA A 43 -0.28 -15.48 8.22
N ALA A 44 -1.13 -14.45 8.06
CA ALA A 44 -1.35 -13.74 6.82
C ALA A 44 -0.57 -12.40 6.74
N ASN A 45 0.43 -12.19 7.60
CA ASN A 45 1.19 -10.94 7.73
C ASN A 45 0.32 -9.73 8.09
N GLN A 46 -0.82 -9.94 8.73
CA GLN A 46 -1.67 -8.85 9.20
C GLN A 46 -1.34 -8.54 10.66
N VAL A 47 -1.30 -7.25 11.01
CA VAL A 47 -0.94 -6.81 12.36
C VAL A 47 -2.09 -7.10 13.32
N SER A 48 -1.85 -8.02 14.25
CA SER A 48 -2.82 -8.40 15.29
C SER A 48 -2.61 -7.64 16.60
N GLU A 49 -1.39 -7.14 16.83
CA GLU A 49 -1.02 -6.48 18.08
C GLU A 49 0.05 -5.40 17.85
N TRP A 50 -0.13 -4.28 18.58
CA TRP A 50 0.78 -3.13 18.64
C TRP A 50 1.28 -2.96 20.06
N LYS A 51 2.60 -3.09 20.28
CA LYS A 51 3.25 -2.78 21.56
C LYS A 51 4.02 -1.48 21.42
N GLY A 52 3.80 -0.56 22.36
CA GLY A 52 4.62 0.63 22.51
C GLY A 52 6.06 0.25 22.87
N LYS A 53 6.99 1.17 22.60
CA LYS A 53 8.44 0.99 22.82
C LYS A 53 8.82 0.48 24.22
N ASN A 54 8.00 0.75 25.23
CA ASN A 54 8.21 0.37 26.63
C ASN A 54 7.38 -0.86 27.06
N ASN A 55 6.71 -1.55 26.14
CA ASN A 55 5.77 -2.66 26.40
C ASN A 55 4.61 -2.36 27.38
N HIS A 56 4.44 -1.12 27.84
CA HIS A 56 3.34 -0.75 28.75
C HIS A 56 2.03 -0.53 28.01
N ASN A 57 2.09 0.05 26.81
CA ASN A 57 0.91 0.29 25.99
C ASN A 57 0.80 -0.83 24.96
N LYS A 58 -0.30 -1.58 25.02
CA LYS A 58 -0.62 -2.64 24.05
C LYS A 58 -2.00 -2.39 23.47
N VAL A 59 -2.12 -2.49 22.16
CA VAL A 59 -3.41 -2.47 21.46
C VAL A 59 -3.54 -3.76 20.66
N ILE A 60 -4.61 -4.51 20.90
CA ILE A 60 -4.98 -5.68 20.09
C ILE A 60 -6.07 -5.24 19.12
N GLN A 61 -6.00 -5.77 17.90
CA GLN A 61 -7.06 -5.58 16.93
C GLN A 61 -7.81 -6.91 16.78
N ASP A 62 -9.05 -6.99 17.25
CA ASP A 62 -9.78 -8.27 17.29
C ASP A 62 -10.42 -8.62 15.93
N ILE A 63 -10.75 -7.61 15.14
CA ILE A 63 -11.41 -7.79 13.84
C ILE A 63 -10.37 -7.92 12.74
N VAL A 64 -10.18 -9.16 12.26
CA VAL A 64 -9.20 -9.51 11.20
C VAL A 64 -9.37 -8.68 9.93
N ALA A 65 -10.60 -8.37 9.54
CA ALA A 65 -10.89 -7.55 8.35
C ALA A 65 -10.31 -6.12 8.43
N ASN A 66 -10.05 -5.62 9.65
CA ASN A 66 -9.53 -4.28 9.87
C ASN A 66 -8.01 -4.26 10.08
N HIS A 67 -7.35 -5.42 10.14
CA HIS A 67 -5.91 -5.49 10.39
C HIS A 67 -5.13 -4.83 9.26
N ALA A 68 -4.14 -4.00 9.62
CA ALA A 68 -3.18 -3.49 8.65
C ALA A 68 -2.31 -4.62 8.10
N THR A 69 -1.88 -4.52 6.85
CA THR A 69 -0.90 -5.46 6.29
C THR A 69 0.51 -5.02 6.68
N TYR A 70 1.30 -5.91 7.27
CA TYR A 70 2.74 -5.72 7.43
C TYR A 70 3.48 -6.11 6.14
N ILE A 71 4.40 -5.25 5.71
CA ILE A 71 5.19 -5.44 4.49
C ILE A 71 6.67 -5.28 4.87
N PRO A 72 7.47 -6.36 4.88
CA PRO A 72 8.83 -6.34 5.43
C PRO A 72 9.84 -5.50 4.63
N ALA A 73 9.64 -5.38 3.32
CA ALA A 73 10.49 -4.62 2.42
C ALA A 73 9.62 -3.67 1.59
N SER A 74 9.41 -2.45 2.12
CA SER A 74 8.49 -1.48 1.55
C SER A 74 9.21 -0.17 1.18
N ILE A 75 8.90 0.94 1.84
CA ILE A 75 9.47 2.27 1.63
C ILE A 75 10.97 2.20 1.93
N ARG A 76 11.80 2.41 0.90
CA ARG A 76 13.27 2.35 0.99
C ARG A 76 13.79 1.02 1.58
N ASN A 77 13.10 -0.08 1.28
CA ASN A 77 13.43 -1.42 1.79
C ASN A 77 13.33 -1.55 3.32
N LEU A 78 12.60 -0.64 3.97
CA LEU A 78 12.26 -0.72 5.39
C LEU A 78 10.87 -1.34 5.56
N PRO A 79 10.60 -1.98 6.71
CA PRO A 79 9.30 -2.55 6.98
C PRO A 79 8.25 -1.43 7.16
N ALA A 80 7.02 -1.64 6.68
CA ALA A 80 5.92 -0.71 6.89
C ALA A 80 4.57 -1.43 7.05
N PHE A 81 3.61 -0.67 7.56
CA PHE A 81 2.20 -1.03 7.60
C PHE A 81 1.45 -0.36 6.45
N ARG A 82 0.50 -1.09 5.90
CA ARG A 82 -0.43 -0.59 4.90
C ARG A 82 -1.85 -0.69 5.41
N PHE A 83 -2.50 0.46 5.60
CA PHE A 83 -3.94 0.55 5.85
C PHE A 83 -4.67 0.81 4.54
N ILE A 84 -5.64 -0.03 4.23
CA ILE A 84 -6.52 0.15 3.08
C ILE A 84 -7.82 0.74 3.63
N CYS A 85 -8.15 1.97 3.24
CA CYS A 85 -9.43 2.55 3.60
C CYS A 85 -10.54 1.86 2.79
N ILE A 86 -11.35 1.02 3.43
CA ILE A 86 -12.58 0.55 2.79
C ILE A 86 -13.57 1.70 2.86
N GLN A 87 -13.84 2.33 1.73
CA GLN A 87 -14.88 3.35 1.67
C GLN A 87 -16.24 2.65 1.87
N ILE A 88 -16.78 2.72 3.09
CA ILE A 88 -18.16 2.31 3.34
C ILE A 88 -19.03 3.40 2.74
N LYS A 89 -19.70 3.09 1.64
CA LYS A 89 -20.70 4.00 1.06
C LYS A 89 -21.79 4.16 2.12
N PRO A 90 -22.09 5.38 2.62
CA PRO A 90 -23.17 5.54 3.58
C PRO A 90 -24.45 5.03 2.93
N ILE A 91 -25.08 4.05 3.57
CA ILE A 91 -26.48 3.72 3.28
C ILE A 91 -27.26 4.90 3.86
N LEU A 92 -27.88 5.70 2.99
CA LEU A 92 -28.94 6.60 3.44
C LEU A 92 -30.04 5.72 4.05
N ILE A 93 -30.21 5.81 5.36
CA ILE A 93 -31.38 5.32 6.09
C ILE A 93 -32.29 6.51 6.31
#